data_AF-A0A6A3IV17-F1
#
_entry.id   AF-A0A6A3IV17-F1
#
_cell.length_a   1.000
_cell.length_b   1.000
_cell.length_c   1.000
_cell.angle_alpha   90.00
_cell.angle_beta   90.00
_cell.angle_gamma   90.00
#
_symmetry.space_group_name_H-M   'P 1'
#
loop_
_entity.id
_entity.type
_entity.pdbx_description
1 polymer ?
#
loop_
_entity_poly.entity_id
_entity_poly.type
_entity_poly.pdbx_seq_one_letter_code
_entity_poly.pdbx_strand_id
1 'polypeptide(L)'
;MEYKTRTRSSTVAKEKSIIAQHGMFTMIHLDTGHDGEQFRVLVPDQGHRPQIVHNIIVSSVRNGFLVYASKTTILPVVHIIVSDDVADAYLLALSSVKETCLTWIYSSDVPIPKFTIEELGHCDDMATLEQHLSLWRALKAIVEARRGPLPAAHQIIPTVIT
;
A
#
# COMPACT_ATOMS: atom_id res chain seq x y z
N MET A 1 -9.90 6.07 -5.91
CA MET A 1 -9.17 6.48 -4.68
C MET A 1 -8.38 7.75 -4.97
N GLU A 2 -8.27 8.68 -4.02
CA GLU A 2 -7.54 9.95 -4.17
C GLU A 2 -6.40 10.02 -3.14
N TYR A 3 -5.14 10.21 -3.58
CA TYR A 3 -3.99 10.41 -2.70
C TYR A 3 -3.53 11.88 -2.76
N LYS A 4 -3.60 12.58 -1.63
CA LYS A 4 -3.22 13.99 -1.49
C LYS A 4 -1.91 14.11 -0.73
N THR A 5 -0.91 14.74 -1.33
CA THR A 5 0.36 15.04 -0.64
C THR A 5 0.56 16.54 -0.51
N ARG A 6 0.95 16.99 0.69
CA ARG A 6 1.29 18.40 0.92
C ARG A 6 2.66 18.67 0.31
N THR A 7 2.68 19.33 -0.85
CA THR A 7 3.92 19.59 -1.60
C THR A 7 4.82 20.62 -0.91
N ARG A 8 6.13 20.37 -0.88
CA ARG A 8 7.17 21.37 -0.53
C ARG A 8 7.35 22.35 -1.68
N SER A 9 7.92 23.53 -1.43
CA SER A 9 8.11 24.57 -2.47
C SER A 9 8.90 24.08 -3.68
N SER A 10 9.88 23.20 -3.49
CA SER A 10 10.65 22.56 -4.56
C SER A 10 9.81 21.60 -5.41
N THR A 11 8.86 20.88 -4.81
CA THR A 11 7.91 20.01 -5.51
C THR A 11 6.95 20.84 -6.36
N VAL A 12 6.48 22.00 -5.88
CA VAL A 12 5.56 22.88 -6.63
C VAL A 12 6.15 23.33 -7.97
N ALA A 13 7.43 23.69 -8.02
CA ALA A 13 8.07 24.11 -9.27
C ALA A 13 8.14 22.96 -10.30
N LYS A 14 8.45 21.74 -9.84
CA LYS A 14 8.49 20.53 -10.67
C LYS A 14 7.11 20.18 -11.22
N GLU A 15 6.10 20.18 -10.36
CA GLU A 15 4.71 19.90 -10.76
C GLU A 15 4.17 20.97 -11.73
N LYS A 16 4.51 22.25 -11.55
CA LYS A 16 4.16 23.30 -12.51
C LYS A 16 4.79 23.09 -13.88
N SER A 17 6.04 22.60 -13.94
CA SER A 17 6.70 22.24 -15.20
C SER A 17 5.98 21.09 -15.90
N ILE A 18 5.54 20.08 -15.14
CA ILE A 18 4.78 18.94 -15.68
C ILE A 18 3.44 19.42 -16.25
N ILE A 19 2.72 20.30 -15.52
CA ILE A 19 1.46 20.89 -16.01
C ILE A 19 1.67 21.64 -17.33
N ALA A 20 2.76 22.40 -17.46
CA ALA A 20 3.03 23.16 -18.69
C ALA A 20 3.25 22.25 -19.91
N GLN A 21 3.74 21.02 -19.70
CA GLN A 21 4.06 20.06 -20.77
C GLN A 21 2.91 19.10 -21.07
N HIS A 22 2.13 18.71 -20.06
CA HIS A 22 1.16 17.62 -20.14
C HIS A 22 -0.28 18.01 -19.79
N GLY A 23 -0.50 19.25 -19.34
CA GLY A 23 -1.79 19.75 -18.89
C GLY A 23 -2.06 19.48 -17.40
N MET A 24 -3.14 20.08 -16.90
CA MET A 24 -3.55 19.94 -15.49
C MET A 24 -4.16 18.57 -15.19
N PHE A 25 -4.77 17.93 -16.18
CA PHE A 25 -5.36 16.60 -16.06
C PHE A 25 -4.77 15.70 -17.14
N THR A 26 -4.15 14.60 -16.72
CA THR A 26 -3.50 13.65 -17.65
C THR A 26 -3.86 12.23 -17.25
N MET A 27 -4.07 11.38 -18.26
CA MET A 27 -4.38 9.96 -18.08
C MET A 27 -3.20 9.11 -18.50
N ILE A 28 -2.94 8.03 -17.75
CA ILE A 28 -1.90 7.04 -18.03
C ILE A 28 -2.52 5.66 -17.94
N HIS A 29 -2.24 4.83 -18.93
CA HIS A 29 -2.49 3.39 -18.88
C HIS A 29 -1.19 2.70 -18.49
N LEU A 30 -1.22 1.98 -17.37
CA LEU A 30 -0.14 1.10 -16.95
C LEU A 30 -0.46 -0.29 -17.48
N ASP A 31 0.35 -0.74 -18.43
CA ASP A 31 0.36 -2.09 -18.98
C ASP A 31 1.80 -2.64 -19.02
N THR A 32 1.95 -3.95 -19.21
CA THR A 32 3.27 -4.59 -19.32
C THR A 32 3.92 -4.44 -20.70
N GLY A 33 3.19 -3.89 -21.68
CA GLY A 33 3.63 -3.76 -23.07
C GLY A 33 4.45 -2.49 -23.35
N HIS A 34 4.34 -1.48 -22.48
CA HIS A 34 5.05 -0.21 -22.62
C HIS A 34 6.06 0.01 -21.49
N ASP A 35 7.21 0.59 -21.83
CA ASP A 35 8.13 1.09 -20.82
C ASP A 35 7.45 2.23 -20.05
N GLY A 36 7.38 2.11 -18.73
CA GLY A 36 6.63 3.00 -17.83
C GLY A 36 7.19 4.43 -17.74
N GLU A 37 7.87 4.91 -18.77
CA GLU A 37 8.47 6.25 -18.84
C GLU A 37 7.44 7.34 -18.60
N GLN A 38 6.27 7.25 -19.21
CA GLN A 38 5.21 8.24 -19.01
C GLN A 38 4.78 8.31 -17.54
N PHE A 39 4.74 7.16 -16.86
CA PHE A 39 4.46 7.09 -15.43
C PHE A 39 5.59 7.67 -14.59
N ARG A 40 6.86 7.45 -14.96
CA ARG A 40 8.02 8.06 -14.29
C ARG A 40 8.06 9.59 -14.44
N VAL A 41 7.65 10.10 -15.60
CA VAL A 41 7.60 11.54 -15.88
C VAL A 41 6.48 12.21 -15.09
N LEU A 42 5.27 11.64 -15.13
CA LEU A 42 4.08 12.22 -14.51
C LEU A 42 3.98 11.95 -13.00
N VAL A 43 4.65 10.90 -12.51
CA VAL A 43 4.79 10.58 -11.09
C VAL A 43 6.27 10.53 -10.74
N PRO A 44 6.90 11.71 -10.61
CA PRO A 44 8.36 11.80 -10.47
C PRO A 44 8.88 11.27 -9.14
N ASP A 45 8.07 11.31 -8.08
CA ASP A 45 8.45 10.80 -6.78
C ASP A 45 8.45 9.26 -6.78
N GLN A 46 9.59 8.67 -6.45
CA GLN A 46 9.74 7.22 -6.43
C GLN A 46 8.88 6.54 -5.36
N GLY A 47 8.61 7.17 -4.23
CA GLY A 47 7.76 6.62 -3.18
C GLY A 47 6.28 6.64 -3.56
N HIS A 48 5.83 7.66 -4.31
CA HIS A 48 4.43 7.76 -4.74
C HIS A 48 4.04 6.67 -5.74
N ARG A 49 4.95 6.26 -6.63
CA ARG A 49 4.72 5.25 -7.66
C ARG A 49 4.24 3.88 -7.12
N PRO A 50 5.00 3.18 -6.26
CA PRO A 50 4.55 1.91 -5.70
C PRO A 50 3.33 2.10 -4.79
N GLN A 51 3.23 3.23 -4.09
CA GLN A 51 2.11 3.49 -3.18
C GLN A 51 0.77 3.59 -3.92
N ILE A 52 0.71 4.34 -5.02
CA ILE A 52 -0.54 4.48 -5.79
C ILE A 52 -0.93 3.17 -6.48
N VAL A 53 0.05 2.45 -7.04
CA VAL A 53 -0.17 1.14 -7.67
C VAL A 53 -0.67 0.12 -6.65
N HIS A 54 -0.01 0.03 -5.49
CA HIS A 54 -0.43 -0.84 -4.38
C HIS A 54 -1.87 -0.56 -3.96
N ASN A 55 -2.18 0.71 -3.71
CA ASN A 55 -3.50 1.14 -3.27
C ASN A 55 -4.61 0.80 -4.27
N ILE A 56 -4.36 1.01 -5.58
CA ILE A 56 -5.30 0.66 -6.65
C ILE A 56 -5.56 -0.85 -6.63
N ILE A 57 -4.49 -1.65 -6.68
CA ILE A 57 -4.59 -3.10 -6.85
C ILE A 57 -5.16 -3.78 -5.61
N VAL A 58 -4.64 -3.48 -4.42
CA VAL A 58 -5.07 -4.11 -3.16
C VAL A 58 -6.50 -3.73 -2.78
N SER A 59 -6.96 -2.54 -3.17
CA SER A 59 -8.37 -2.15 -3.00
C SER A 59 -9.29 -2.75 -4.06
N SER A 60 -8.77 -3.61 -4.95
CA SER A 60 -9.52 -4.22 -6.05
C SER A 60 -10.19 -3.20 -6.98
N VAL A 61 -9.59 -2.02 -7.12
CA VAL A 61 -10.01 -1.02 -8.11
C VAL A 61 -9.07 -1.09 -9.32
N ARG A 62 -9.49 -0.49 -10.44
CA ARG A 62 -8.71 -0.46 -11.70
C ARG A 62 -8.15 0.90 -12.05
N ASN A 63 -8.48 1.92 -11.25
CA ASN A 63 -7.94 3.24 -11.44
C ASN A 63 -7.84 4.02 -10.14
N GLY A 64 -7.01 5.05 -10.17
CA GLY A 64 -6.81 5.98 -9.07
C GLY A 64 -6.36 7.34 -9.57
N PHE A 65 -6.55 8.34 -8.70
CA PHE A 65 -6.08 9.69 -8.96
C PHE A 65 -4.95 10.02 -8.00
N LEU A 66 -3.81 10.43 -8.58
CA LEU A 66 -2.76 11.09 -7.82
C LEU A 66 -2.92 12.60 -8.00
N VAL A 67 -3.13 13.30 -6.88
CA VAL A 67 -3.39 14.74 -6.89
C VAL A 67 -2.30 15.44 -6.10
N TYR A 68 -1.54 16.28 -6.79
CA TYR A 68 -0.60 17.19 -6.14
C TYR A 68 -1.31 18.50 -5.82
N ALA A 69 -1.18 18.98 -4.59
CA ALA A 69 -1.78 20.25 -4.19
C ALA A 69 -0.84 21.04 -3.28
N SER A 70 -0.78 22.35 -3.54
CA SER A 70 -0.23 23.35 -2.64
C SER A 70 -1.32 23.87 -1.70
N LYS A 71 -0.97 24.78 -0.78
CA LYS A 71 -1.94 25.39 0.16
C LYS A 71 -3.10 26.11 -0.53
N THR A 72 -2.90 26.60 -1.75
CA THR A 72 -3.84 27.50 -2.44
C THR A 72 -4.28 26.99 -3.81
N THR A 73 -3.71 25.88 -4.29
CA THR A 73 -3.85 25.49 -5.71
C THR A 73 -3.62 24.01 -5.90
N ILE A 74 -4.54 23.37 -6.61
CA ILE A 74 -4.37 22.01 -7.16
C ILE A 74 -3.43 22.11 -8.36
N LEU A 75 -2.43 21.23 -8.40
CA LEU A 75 -1.41 21.16 -9.44
C LEU A 75 -1.82 20.06 -10.45
N PRO A 76 -0.97 19.09 -10.89
CA PRO A 76 -1.48 18.07 -11.80
C PRO A 76 -2.34 17.04 -11.05
N VAL A 77 -3.39 16.60 -11.76
CA VAL A 77 -4.20 15.42 -11.46
C VAL A 77 -3.81 14.35 -12.48
N VAL A 78 -3.20 13.27 -11.99
CA VAL A 78 -2.81 12.13 -12.82
C VAL A 78 -3.81 11.01 -12.58
N HIS A 79 -4.59 10.68 -13.61
CA HIS A 79 -5.48 9.53 -13.62
C HIS A 79 -4.71 8.30 -14.09
N ILE A 80 -4.54 7.33 -13.20
CA ILE A 80 -3.77 6.12 -13.45
C ILE A 80 -4.78 4.98 -13.61
N ILE A 81 -4.76 4.32 -14.77
CA ILE A 81 -5.54 3.12 -15.07
C ILE A 81 -4.56 1.95 -15.10
N VAL A 82 -4.83 0.93 -14.28
CA VAL A 82 -4.00 -0.26 -14.18
C VAL A 82 -4.67 -1.38 -14.96
N SER A 83 -3.96 -1.95 -15.92
CA SER A 83 -4.42 -3.11 -16.68
C SER A 83 -4.40 -4.39 -15.83
N ASP A 84 -5.14 -5.40 -16.28
CA ASP A 84 -5.22 -6.67 -15.55
C ASP A 84 -3.87 -7.40 -15.48
N ASP A 85 -3.07 -7.38 -16.55
CA ASP A 85 -1.73 -7.98 -16.57
C ASP A 85 -0.77 -7.36 -15.54
N VAL A 86 -0.83 -6.04 -15.35
CA VAL A 86 -0.05 -5.37 -14.30
C VAL A 86 -0.58 -5.73 -12.92
N ALA A 87 -1.90 -5.79 -12.74
CA ALA A 87 -2.51 -6.18 -11.48
C ALA A 87 -2.12 -7.61 -11.09
N ASP A 88 -2.19 -8.55 -12.04
CA ASP A 88 -1.86 -9.96 -11.85
C ASP A 88 -0.38 -10.14 -11.55
N ALA A 89 0.51 -9.49 -12.32
CA ALA A 89 1.95 -9.53 -12.08
C ALA A 89 2.31 -8.97 -10.69
N TYR A 90 1.64 -7.89 -10.28
CA TYR A 90 1.85 -7.29 -8.95
C TYR A 90 1.36 -8.20 -7.82
N LEU A 91 0.18 -8.80 -7.97
CA LEU A 91 -0.36 -9.74 -6.99
C LEU A 91 0.49 -11.01 -6.89
N LEU A 92 1.02 -11.51 -8.02
CA LEU A 92 1.95 -12.62 -8.06
C LEU A 92 3.25 -12.29 -7.32
N ALA A 93 3.81 -11.10 -7.54
CA ALA A 93 4.98 -10.64 -6.81
C ALA A 93 4.72 -10.53 -5.30
N LEU A 94 3.56 -9.99 -4.89
CA LEU A 94 3.17 -9.95 -3.48
C LEU A 94 2.98 -11.36 -2.89
N SER A 95 2.41 -12.31 -3.65
CA SER A 95 2.28 -13.70 -3.20
C SER A 95 3.64 -14.34 -2.99
N SER A 96 4.58 -14.14 -3.92
CA SER A 96 5.95 -14.65 -3.82
C SER A 96 6.68 -14.08 -2.59
N VAL A 97 6.55 -12.77 -2.32
CA VAL A 97 7.10 -12.15 -1.11
C VAL A 97 6.46 -12.72 0.15
N LYS A 98 5.14 -12.88 0.15
CA LYS A 98 4.42 -13.50 1.28
C LYS A 98 4.95 -14.91 1.55
N GLU A 99 5.04 -15.74 0.53
CA GLU A 99 5.46 -17.14 0.62
C GLU A 99 6.92 -17.28 1.05
N THR A 100 7.80 -16.44 0.51
CA THR A 100 9.24 -16.53 0.76
C THR A 100 9.62 -15.91 2.11
N CYS A 101 9.03 -14.78 2.47
CA CYS A 101 9.52 -13.95 3.57
C CYS A 101 8.56 -13.86 4.76
N LEU A 102 7.25 -14.03 4.53
CA LEU A 102 6.22 -13.73 5.53
C LEU A 102 5.39 -14.96 5.93
N THR A 103 5.72 -16.16 5.44
CA THR A 103 4.94 -17.37 5.76
C THR A 103 4.87 -17.64 7.26
N TRP A 104 5.95 -17.37 7.99
CA TRP A 104 5.97 -17.46 9.46
C TRP A 104 4.96 -16.53 10.13
N ILE A 105 4.49 -15.45 9.49
CA ILE A 105 3.42 -14.60 10.03
C ILE A 105 2.07 -15.30 9.88
N TYR A 106 1.83 -15.94 8.74
CA TYR A 106 0.51 -16.42 8.34
C TYR A 106 0.24 -17.91 8.61
N SER A 107 1.28 -18.71 8.86
CA SER A 107 1.20 -20.13 9.18
C SER A 107 1.80 -20.42 10.54
N SER A 108 1.08 -21.19 11.36
CA SER A 108 1.57 -21.69 12.66
C SER A 108 2.71 -22.70 12.54
N ASP A 109 2.82 -23.34 11.38
CA ASP A 109 3.72 -24.48 11.17
C ASP A 109 5.13 -24.04 10.78
N VAL A 110 5.32 -22.75 10.49
CA VAL A 110 6.61 -22.17 10.16
C VAL A 110 7.18 -21.46 11.38
N PRO A 111 8.41 -21.80 11.80
CA PRO A 111 9.03 -21.18 12.96
C PRO A 111 9.28 -19.70 12.72
N ILE A 112 9.17 -18.91 13.79
CA ILE A 112 9.49 -17.49 13.79
C ILE A 112 11.01 -17.34 13.61
N PRO A 113 11.49 -16.52 12.66
CA PRO A 113 12.92 -16.22 12.53
C PRO A 113 13.47 -15.63 13.83
N LYS A 114 14.76 -15.87 14.08
CA LYS A 114 15.44 -15.22 15.20
C LYS A 114 15.82 -13.80 14.78
N PHE A 115 15.51 -12.84 15.63
CA PHE A 115 15.84 -11.43 15.43
C PHE A 115 16.77 -10.94 16.53
N THR A 116 17.63 -9.96 16.21
CA THR A 116 18.37 -9.20 17.22
C THR A 116 17.46 -8.15 17.88
N ILE A 117 17.90 -7.56 19.00
CA ILE A 117 17.14 -6.51 19.69
C ILE A 117 16.91 -5.31 18.76
N GLU A 118 17.90 -4.95 17.94
CA GLU A 118 17.80 -3.85 16.98
C GLU A 118 16.78 -4.15 15.87
N GLU A 119 16.70 -5.41 15.44
CA GLU A 119 15.75 -5.85 14.41
C GLU A 119 14.31 -5.93 14.92
N LEU A 120 14.12 -6.17 16.22
CA LEU A 120 12.80 -6.24 16.85
C LEU A 120 12.10 -4.88 16.94
N GLY A 121 12.85 -3.78 16.91
CA GLY A 121 12.31 -2.42 16.91
C GLY A 121 11.33 -2.20 18.06
N HIS A 122 10.06 -1.94 17.75
CA HIS A 122 9.02 -1.68 18.75
C HIS A 122 8.58 -2.89 19.59
N CYS A 123 9.01 -4.11 19.24
CA CYS A 123 8.70 -5.27 20.07
C CYS A 123 9.65 -5.40 21.27
N ASP A 124 10.82 -4.76 21.25
CA ASP A 124 11.89 -4.82 22.27
C ASP A 124 12.48 -6.22 22.55
N ASP A 125 11.66 -7.28 22.58
CA ASP A 125 12.03 -8.67 22.78
C ASP A 125 11.22 -9.66 21.90
N MET A 126 11.70 -10.91 21.84
CA MET A 126 11.06 -11.98 21.08
C MET A 126 9.70 -12.39 21.67
N ALA A 127 9.51 -12.27 22.99
CA ALA A 127 8.29 -12.69 23.65
C ALA A 127 7.10 -11.79 23.25
N THR A 128 7.35 -10.49 23.15
CA THR A 128 6.38 -9.49 22.69
C THR A 128 6.02 -9.71 21.22
N LEU A 129 7.01 -10.04 20.37
CA LEU A 129 6.76 -10.41 18.97
C LEU A 129 5.87 -11.66 18.88
N GLU A 130 6.17 -12.71 19.64
CA GLU A 130 5.39 -13.94 19.71
C GLU A 130 3.95 -13.70 20.17
N GLN A 131 3.77 -12.84 21.17
CA GLN A 131 2.45 -12.45 21.66
C GLN A 131 1.65 -11.69 20.60
N HIS A 132 2.25 -10.67 19.96
CA HIS A 132 1.61 -9.93 18.87
C HIS A 132 1.24 -10.83 17.71
N LEU A 133 2.12 -11.75 17.33
CA LEU A 133 1.86 -12.70 16.26
C LEU A 133 0.70 -13.65 16.61
N SER A 134 0.66 -14.14 17.85
CA SER A 134 -0.42 -14.99 18.34
C SER A 134 -1.77 -14.26 18.31
N LEU A 135 -1.81 -13.00 18.73
CA LEU A 135 -3.00 -12.15 18.65
C LEU A 135 -3.45 -11.94 17.20
N TRP A 136 -2.52 -11.65 16.30
CA TRP A 136 -2.80 -11.49 14.87
C TRP A 136 -3.41 -12.75 14.26
N ARG A 137 -2.82 -13.93 14.53
CA ARG A 137 -3.31 -15.22 14.02
C ARG A 137 -4.70 -15.54 14.57
N ALA A 138 -4.96 -15.27 15.85
CA ALA A 138 -6.28 -15.43 16.46
C ALA A 138 -7.32 -14.51 15.80
N LEU A 139 -6.97 -13.24 15.58
CA LEU A 139 -7.84 -12.27 14.91
C LEU A 139 -8.17 -12.72 13.48
N LYS A 140 -7.16 -13.17 12.73
CA LYS A 140 -7.32 -13.70 11.38
C LYS A 140 -8.29 -14.88 11.36
N ALA A 141 -8.13 -15.85 12.27
CA ALA A 141 -9.02 -16.99 12.37
C ALA A 141 -10.49 -16.57 12.63
N ILE A 142 -10.72 -15.56 13.47
CA ILE A 142 -12.06 -14.99 13.71
C ILE A 142 -12.65 -14.41 12.42
N VAL A 143 -11.86 -13.63 11.67
CA VAL A 143 -12.30 -13.02 10.41
C VAL A 143 -12.63 -14.08 9.36
N GLU A 144 -11.77 -15.09 9.22
CA GLU A 144 -11.97 -16.20 8.27
C GLU A 144 -13.23 -17.01 8.61
N ALA A 145 -13.45 -17.34 9.89
CA ALA A 145 -14.65 -18.03 10.35
C ALA A 145 -15.93 -17.24 10.06
N ARG A 146 -15.87 -15.91 10.15
CA ARG A 146 -17.00 -15.01 9.86
C ARG A 146 -17.25 -14.79 8.38
N ARG A 147 -16.29 -15.10 7.50
CA ARG A 147 -16.31 -14.79 6.05
C ARG A 147 -16.63 -13.31 5.76
N GLY A 148 -16.19 -12.40 6.62
CA GLY A 148 -16.51 -10.98 6.54
C GLY A 148 -15.71 -10.14 7.54
N PRO A 149 -15.73 -8.80 7.41
CA PRO A 149 -14.98 -7.92 8.28
C PRO A 149 -15.44 -8.03 9.74
N LEU A 150 -14.56 -7.60 10.64
CA LEU A 150 -14.93 -7.40 12.05
C LEU A 150 -16.06 -6.36 12.16
N PRO A 151 -16.89 -6.43 13.22
CA PRO A 151 -17.86 -5.38 13.50
C PRO A 151 -17.14 -4.06 13.70
N ALA A 152 -17.86 -2.95 13.55
CA ALA A 152 -17.32 -1.65 13.89
C ALA A 152 -16.85 -1.65 15.36
N ALA A 153 -15.73 -0.96 15.64
CA ALA A 153 -15.09 -1.01 16.96
C ALA A 153 -16.04 -0.67 18.14
N HIS A 154 -17.01 0.23 17.93
CA HIS A 154 -18.02 0.57 18.94
C HIS A 154 -18.98 -0.59 19.30
N GLN A 155 -18.99 -1.67 18.52
CA GLN A 155 -19.77 -2.88 18.73
C GLN A 155 -18.92 -4.01 19.35
N ILE A 156 -17.61 -3.81 19.49
CA ILE A 156 -16.71 -4.78 20.11
C ILE A 156 -16.66 -4.48 21.60
N ILE A 157 -17.35 -5.29 22.41
CA ILE A 157 -17.32 -5.18 23.87
C ILE A 157 -16.04 -5.88 24.36
N PRO A 158 -15.11 -5.17 25.03
CA PRO A 158 -13.94 -5.81 25.62
C PRO A 158 -14.39 -6.72 26.76
N THR A 159 -14.32 -8.02 26.57
CA THR A 159 -14.50 -9.02 27.63
C THR A 159 -13.14 -9.42 28.18
N VAL A 160 -13.01 -9.39 29.51
CA VAL A 160 -11.83 -9.89 30.20
C VAL A 160 -11.74 -11.39 29.97
N ILE A 161 -10.61 -11.86 29.44
CA ILE A 161 -10.33 -13.29 29.36
C ILE A 161 -10.00 -13.75 30.79
N THR A 162 -10.91 -14.51 31.40
CA THR A 162 -10.72 -15.17 32.71
C THR A 162 -10.10 -16.54 32.57
#